data_AF-A0A3C0AT17-F1
#
_entry.id   AF-A0A3C0AT17-F1
#
_cell.length_a   1.000
_cell.length_b   1.000
_cell.length_c   1.000
_cell.angle_alpha   90.00
_cell.angle_beta   90.00
_cell.angle_gamma   90.00
#
_symmetry.space_group_name_H-M   'P 1'
#
loop_
_entity.id
_entity.type
_entity.pdbx_description
1 polymer ?
#
loop_
_entity_poly.entity_id
_entity_poly.type
_entity_poly.pdbx_seq_one_letter_code
_entity_poly.pdbx_strand_id
1 'polypeptide(L)' 'VFGSNSQLRAIAEVYGSEDAEQKFVNDFVAAWTKVMNLDRFDLDPAQQQGAKAVAVGER' A
#
# COMPACT_ATOMS: atom_id res chain seq x y z
N VAL A 1 -15.62 14.19 -0.68
CA VAL A 1 -15.38 13.15 -1.71
C VAL A 1 -15.30 11.76 -1.09
N PHE A 2 -14.29 11.41 -0.27
CA PHE A 2 -14.20 10.06 0.32
C PHE A 2 -15.24 9.76 1.42
N GLY A 3 -15.77 10.77 2.12
CA GLY A 3 -16.84 10.60 3.12
C GLY A 3 -18.27 10.54 2.58
N SER A 4 -18.48 10.75 1.27
CA SER A 4 -19.81 10.83 0.65
C SER A 4 -20.28 9.50 0.04
N ASN A 5 -19.37 8.54 -0.11
CA ASN A 5 -19.64 7.18 -0.56
C ASN A 5 -19.41 6.22 0.62
N SER A 6 -20.36 5.34 0.91
CA SER A 6 -20.31 4.47 2.10
C SER A 6 -19.11 3.53 2.12
N GLN A 7 -18.66 3.03 0.98
CA GLN A 7 -17.51 2.13 0.88
C GLN A 7 -16.19 2.89 1.04
N LEU A 8 -16.07 4.04 0.39
CA LEU A 8 -14.87 4.89 0.52
C LEU A 8 -14.74 5.46 1.93
N ARG A 9 -15.86 5.75 2.60
CA ARG A 9 -15.88 6.21 4.00
C ARG A 9 -15.34 5.13 4.93
N ALA A 10 -15.75 3.87 4.77
CA ALA A 10 -15.25 2.77 5.59
C ALA A 10 -13.72 2.61 5.46
N ILE A 11 -13.18 2.77 4.26
CA ILE A 11 -11.72 2.72 4.02
C ILE A 11 -11.03 3.93 4.67
N ALA A 12 -11.62 5.12 4.54
CA ALA A 12 -11.09 6.34 5.15
C ALA A 12 -11.09 6.27 6.69
N GLU A 13 -12.10 5.65 7.29
CA GLU A 13 -12.18 5.42 8.73
C GLU A 13 -11.07 4.49 9.21
N VAL A 14 -10.79 3.39 8.49
CA VAL A 14 -9.70 2.47 8.85
C VAL A 14 -8.34 3.15 8.85
N TYR A 15 -8.03 3.97 7.84
CA TYR A 15 -6.75 4.67 7.79
C TYR A 15 -6.69 5.95 8.66
N GLY A 16 -7.85 6.46 9.08
CA GLY A 16 -7.97 7.64 9.93
C GLY A 16 -8.01 7.34 11.43
N SER A 17 -8.01 6.06 11.83
CA SER A 17 -7.91 5.64 13.23
C SER A 17 -6.55 6.02 13.84
N GLU A 18 -6.53 6.25 15.16
CA GLU A 18 -5.32 6.70 15.90
C GLU A 18 -4.12 5.73 15.77
N ASP A 19 -4.37 4.44 15.57
CA ASP A 19 -3.36 3.38 15.45
C ASP A 19 -2.99 3.04 14.00
N ALA A 20 -3.60 3.71 13.02
CA ALA A 20 -3.49 3.35 11.61
C ALA A 20 -2.42 4.14 10.83
N GLU A 21 -1.72 5.10 11.44
CA GLU A 21 -0.72 5.95 10.76
C GLU A 21 0.39 5.12 10.10
N GLN A 22 1.03 4.21 10.86
CA GLN A 22 2.10 3.38 10.31
C GLN A 22 1.60 2.45 9.20
N LYS A 23 0.37 1.93 9.35
CA LYS A 23 -0.28 1.10 8.35
C LYS A 23 -0.56 1.90 7.07
N PHE A 24 -1.07 3.12 7.21
CA PHE A 24 -1.31 4.02 6.08
C PHE A 24 -0.03 4.31 5.31
N VAL A 25 1.06 4.67 6.00
CA VAL A 25 2.34 4.95 5.36
C VAL A 25 2.86 3.73 4.60
N ASN A 26 2.84 2.55 5.23
CA ASN A 26 3.32 1.31 4.61
C ASN A 26 2.50 0.95 3.35
N ASP A 27 1.17 1.02 3.45
CA ASP A 27 0.28 0.69 2.34
C ASP A 27 0.38 1.72 1.21
N PHE A 28 0.55 3.00 1.55
CA PHE A 28 0.77 4.06 0.58
C PHE A 28 2.08 3.87 -0.19
N VAL A 29 3.20 3.62 0.51
CA VAL A 29 4.51 3.38 -0.11
C VAL A 29 4.46 2.13 -0.99
N ALA A 30 3.79 1.06 -0.56
CA ALA A 30 3.62 -0.14 -1.36
C ALA A 30 2.81 0.12 -2.64
N ALA A 31 1.71 0.86 -2.52
CA ALA A 31 0.88 1.25 -3.66
C ALA A 31 1.65 2.16 -4.63
N TRP A 32 2.38 3.14 -4.13
CA TRP A 32 3.21 4.05 -4.93
C TRP A 32 4.29 3.28 -5.68
N THR A 33 5.04 2.41 -4.98
CA THR A 33 6.08 1.56 -5.56
C THR A 33 5.50 0.65 -6.65
N LYS A 34 4.30 0.11 -6.43
CA LYS A 34 3.61 -0.70 -7.44
C LYS A 34 3.35 0.13 -8.70
N VAL A 35 2.79 1.33 -8.57
CA VAL A 35 2.50 2.21 -9.71
C VAL A 35 3.78 2.59 -10.46
N MET A 36 4.85 2.92 -9.74
CA MET A 36 6.14 3.30 -10.33
C MET A 36 6.84 2.15 -11.07
N ASN A 37 6.43 0.89 -10.86
CA ASN A 37 6.99 -0.28 -11.54
C ASN A 37 6.07 -0.84 -12.65
N LEU A 38 4.92 -0.21 -12.93
CA LEU A 38 3.96 -0.74 -13.91
C LEU A 38 4.49 -0.76 -15.35
N ASP A 39 5.51 0.04 -15.65
CA ASP A 39 6.15 0.13 -16.97
C ASP A 39 7.46 -0.68 -17.07
N ARG A 40 7.89 -1.34 -15.98
CA ARG A 40 9.12 -2.14 -15.90
C ARG A 40 8.93 -3.56 -16.43
N PHE A 41 8.59 -3.67 -17.72
CA PHE A 41 8.43 -4.95 -18.42
C PHE A 41 9.73 -5.73 -18.61
N ASP A 42 10.87 -5.08 -18.39
CA ASP A 42 12.21 -5.66 -18.42
C ASP A 42 12.55 -6.49 -17.18
N LEU A 43 11.80 -6.31 -16.09
CA LEU A 43 11.98 -7.05 -14.84
C LEU A 43 11.18 -8.35 -14.85
N ASP A 44 11.80 -9.43 -14.38
CA ASP A 44 11.14 -10.73 -14.19
C ASP A 44 9.94 -10.55 -13.22
N PRO A 45 8.72 -11.04 -13.56
CA PRO A 45 7.55 -10.98 -12.69
C PRO A 45 7.77 -11.51 -11.27
N ALA A 46 8.71 -12.44 -11.07
CA ALA A 46 9.10 -12.94 -9.76
C ALA A 46 9.75 -11.86 -8.88
N GLN A 47 10.42 -10.87 -9.48
CA GLN A 47 11.06 -9.76 -8.77
C GLN A 47 10.08 -8.63 -8.41
N GLN A 48 8.93 -8.54 -9.08
CA GLN A 48 7.89 -7.55 -8.76
C GLN A 48 7.17 -7.85 -7.42
N GLN A 49 7.23 -9.10 -6.93
CA GLN A 49 6.59 -9.53 -5.67
C GLN A 49 7.55 -9.57 -4.47
N GLY A 50 8.88 -9.58 -4.70
CA GLY A 50 9.90 -9.75 -3.65
C GLY A 50 10.05 -8.59 -2.65
N ALA A 51 9.62 -7.38 -3.01
CA ALA A 51 9.65 -6.23 -2.09
C ALA A 51 8.70 -6.38 -0.89
N LYS A 52 7.75 -7.32 -0.94
CA LYS A 52 6.78 -7.57 0.14
C LYS A 52 7.38 -8.32 1.34
N ALA A 53 8.51 -9.02 1.16
CA ALA A 53 9.09 -9.88 2.20
C ALA A 53 10.04 -9.14 3.17
N VAL A 54 10.68 -8.04 2.73
CA VAL A 54 11.69 -7.34 3.53
C VAL A 54 11.07 -6.51 4.67
N ALA A 55 9.82 -6.06 4.54
CA ALA A 55 9.17 -5.19 5.53
C ALA A 55 8.51 -5.92 6.73
N VAL A 56 8.49 -7.26 6.74
CA VAL A 56 7.87 -8.07 7.81
C VAL A 56 8.92 -8.74 8.71
N GLY A 57 10.20 -8.61 8.39
CA GLY A 57 11.30 -9.36 9.02
C GLY A 57 12.33 -8.51 9.78
N GLU A 58 11.90 -7.52 10.56
CA GLU A 58 12.74 -6.92 11.62
C GLU A 58 11.97 -6.87 12.95
N ARG A 59 11.67 -8.06 13.48
CA ARG A 59 11.79 -8.49 14.90
C ARG A 59 11.17 -9.87 15.07
#